data_AF-A0A7G2M995-F1
#
_entry.id   AF-A0A7G2M995-F1
#
_cell.length_a   1.000
_cell.length_b   1.000
_cell.length_c   1.000
_cell.angle_alpha   90.00
_cell.angle_beta   90.00
_cell.angle_gamma   90.00
#
_symmetry.space_group_name_H-M   'P 1'
#
loop_
_entity.id
_entity.type
_entity.pdbx_description
1 polymer ?
#
loop_
_entity_poly.entity_id
_entity_poly.type
_entity_poly.pdbx_seq_one_letter_code
_entity_poly.pdbx_strand_id
1 'polypeptide(L)'
;MYVSGQNWNKISKDIKKKQLSMIASECKDINRYYELRKSSEFLKKMVIIPRNDTIFILQIHREIDASLYSMIWNKSDTLSVNLDDFGITTEITHEQTFTNYMMKLVSEWNFEEIKKEELKNGTLPSDIILATRIIFRNNQYKINCLYFKNFFNIERDRWK
;
A
#
# COMPACT_ATOMS: atom_id res chain seq x y z
N MET A 1 2.76 23.39 -5.43
CA MET A 1 3.83 23.88 -4.53
C MET A 1 4.46 22.66 -3.86
N TYR A 2 5.66 22.26 -4.28
CA TYR A 2 6.36 21.07 -3.74
C TYR A 2 6.80 21.33 -2.30
N VAL A 3 6.46 20.44 -1.36
CA VAL A 3 6.92 20.58 0.02
C VAL A 3 8.30 19.93 0.17
N SER A 4 9.34 20.76 0.08
CA SER A 4 10.76 20.42 0.13
C SER A 4 11.29 19.99 1.51
N GLY A 5 10.43 19.76 2.51
CA GLY A 5 10.85 19.46 3.89
C GLY A 5 10.82 17.99 4.31
N GLN A 6 10.18 17.10 3.53
CA GLN A 6 10.02 15.71 3.94
C GLN A 6 11.14 14.81 3.42
N ASN A 7 11.79 14.09 4.33
CA ASN A 7 12.76 13.06 3.97
C ASN A 7 12.04 11.76 3.60
N TRP A 8 11.56 11.69 2.35
CA TRP A 8 10.84 10.53 1.82
C TRP A 8 11.64 9.23 1.90
N ASN A 9 12.97 9.30 1.81
CA ASN A 9 13.86 8.15 1.99
C ASN A 9 13.79 7.62 3.43
N LYS A 10 13.77 8.52 4.41
CA LYS A 10 13.58 8.15 5.83
C LYS A 10 12.20 7.53 6.05
N ILE A 11 11.13 8.14 5.53
CA ILE A 11 9.77 7.61 5.64
C ILE A 11 9.69 6.21 5.02
N SER A 12 10.24 5.99 3.83
CA SER A 12 10.24 4.67 3.19
C SER A 12 10.98 3.60 4.02
N LYS A 13 12.10 3.97 4.66
CA LYS A 13 12.84 3.10 5.59
C LYS A 13 12.02 2.78 6.84
N ASP A 14 11.33 3.76 7.41
CA ASP A 14 10.49 3.57 8.59
C ASP A 14 9.28 2.68 8.29
N ILE A 15 8.67 2.80 7.11
CA ILE A 15 7.62 1.89 6.63
C ILE A 15 8.16 0.46 6.58
N LYS A 16 9.32 0.24 5.95
CA LYS A 16 9.95 -1.08 5.87
C LYS A 16 10.16 -1.68 7.26
N LYS A 17 10.76 -0.91 8.19
CA LYS A 17 11.00 -1.35 9.56
C LYS A 17 9.70 -1.74 10.27
N LYS A 18 8.64 -0.95 10.09
CA LYS A 18 7.34 -1.22 10.71
C LYS A 18 6.67 -2.44 10.11
N GLN A 19 6.72 -2.63 8.79
CA GLN A 19 6.21 -3.81 8.12
C GLN A 19 6.93 -5.08 8.59
N LEU A 20 8.27 -5.04 8.67
CA LEU A 20 9.09 -6.18 9.15
C LEU A 20 8.80 -6.54 10.61
N SER A 21 8.40 -5.59 11.45
CA SER A 21 8.04 -5.90 12.85
C SER A 21 6.71 -6.65 13.01
N MET A 22 5.88 -6.72 11.96
CA MET A 22 4.55 -7.35 12.03
C MET A 22 4.51 -8.78 11.54
N ILE A 23 5.44 -9.16 10.67
CA ILE A 23 5.51 -10.48 10.05
C ILE A 23 6.81 -11.12 10.55
N ALA A 24 6.77 -12.40 10.92
CA ALA A 24 7.95 -13.14 11.36
C ALA A 24 9.05 -13.11 10.26
N SER A 25 10.01 -12.22 10.44
CA SER A 25 11.35 -12.03 9.87
C SER A 25 11.69 -12.33 8.39
N GLU A 26 10.86 -12.91 7.53
CA GLU A 26 11.31 -13.37 6.19
C GLU A 26 10.33 -13.11 5.03
N CYS A 27 9.48 -12.08 5.10
CA CYS A 27 8.73 -11.67 3.92
C CYS A 27 9.65 -10.94 2.92
N LYS A 28 10.21 -11.69 1.96
CA LYS A 28 11.04 -11.18 0.85
C LYS A 28 10.37 -10.00 0.13
N ASP A 29 9.05 -9.96 0.13
CA ASP A 29 8.25 -8.93 -0.53
C ASP A 29 8.39 -7.56 0.13
N ILE A 30 8.61 -7.49 1.45
CA ILE A 30 8.84 -6.21 2.14
C ILE A 30 10.10 -5.51 1.61
N ASN A 31 11.15 -6.26 1.30
CA ASN A 31 12.34 -5.70 0.66
C ASN A 31 12.03 -5.21 -0.76
N ARG A 32 11.26 -5.99 -1.53
CA ARG A 32 10.84 -5.61 -2.89
C ARG A 32 10.01 -4.33 -2.88
N TYR A 33 9.02 -4.22 -1.98
CA TYR A 33 8.26 -2.99 -1.84
C TYR A 33 9.16 -1.81 -1.47
N TYR A 34 10.09 -1.97 -0.53
CA TYR A 34 11.01 -0.88 -0.18
C TYR A 34 11.84 -0.40 -1.36
N GLU A 35 12.39 -1.30 -2.17
CA GLU A 35 13.12 -0.93 -3.39
C GLU A 35 12.20 -0.30 -4.43
N LEU A 36 10.98 -0.82 -4.62
CA LEU A 36 9.96 -0.22 -5.51
C LEU A 36 9.67 1.24 -5.11
N ARG A 37 9.52 1.50 -3.81
CA ARG A 37 9.29 2.87 -3.31
C ARG A 37 10.45 3.81 -3.60
N LYS A 38 11.67 3.28 -3.61
CA LYS A 38 12.90 4.03 -3.84
C LYS A 38 13.14 4.29 -5.33
N SER A 39 12.91 3.30 -6.19
CA SER A 39 13.09 3.42 -7.65
C SER A 39 12.00 4.25 -8.32
N SER A 40 10.73 4.04 -7.94
CA SER A 40 9.58 4.76 -8.54
C SER A 40 9.46 6.20 -8.07
N GLU A 41 9.99 6.50 -6.87
CA GLU A 41 9.81 7.76 -6.14
C GLU A 41 8.33 8.19 -5.99
N PHE A 42 7.38 7.27 -6.12
CA PHE A 42 5.93 7.52 -6.08
C PHE A 42 5.45 8.27 -4.81
N LEU A 43 6.12 8.10 -3.66
CA LEU A 43 5.87 8.90 -2.45
C LEU A 43 6.14 10.40 -2.65
N LYS A 44 7.14 10.75 -3.47
CA LYS A 44 7.50 12.15 -3.78
C LYS A 44 6.57 12.76 -4.83
N LYS A 45 5.94 11.90 -5.65
CA LYS A 45 5.06 12.30 -6.77
C LYS A 45 3.64 12.63 -6.31
N MET A 46 3.20 12.07 -5.18
CA MET A 46 1.91 12.35 -4.56
C MET A 46 1.72 13.83 -4.20
N VAL A 47 0.53 14.37 -4.48
CA VAL A 47 0.11 15.68 -3.97
C VAL A 47 -0.28 15.55 -2.48
N ILE A 48 0.59 16.03 -1.58
CA ILE A 48 0.44 15.85 -0.12
C ILE A 48 0.32 17.21 0.57
N ILE A 49 -0.44 17.26 1.68
CA ILE A 49 -0.53 18.43 2.57
C ILE A 49 0.13 18.11 3.94
N PRO A 50 1.46 18.28 4.10
CA PRO A 50 2.21 17.81 5.27
C PRO A 50 1.77 18.32 6.64
N ARG A 51 0.96 19.37 6.71
CA ARG A 51 0.43 19.88 7.98
C ARG A 51 -0.69 19.01 8.54
N ASN A 52 -1.50 18.40 7.69
CA ASN A 52 -2.69 17.64 8.11
C ASN A 52 -3.19 16.73 6.98
N ASP A 53 -2.46 15.65 6.72
CA ASP A 53 -2.83 14.70 5.68
C ASP A 53 -2.64 13.27 6.17
N THR A 54 -3.38 12.34 5.58
CA THR A 54 -3.23 10.92 5.83
C THR A 54 -3.08 10.20 4.50
N ILE A 55 -1.94 9.54 4.36
CA ILE A 55 -1.61 8.74 3.19
C ILE A 55 -1.84 7.28 3.53
N PHE A 56 -2.40 6.56 2.57
CA PHE A 56 -2.56 5.12 2.63
C PHE A 56 -1.72 4.49 1.53
N ILE A 57 -1.14 3.33 1.82
CA ILE A 57 -0.43 2.50 0.85
C ILE A 57 -0.97 1.09 0.99
N LEU A 58 -1.32 0.46 -0.12
CA LEU A 58 -1.73 -0.93 -0.19
C LEU A 58 -0.83 -1.67 -1.16
N GLN A 59 -0.31 -2.81 -0.71
CA GLN A 59 0.76 -3.55 -1.35
C GLN A 59 0.40 -5.03 -1.41
N ILE A 60 0.50 -5.64 -2.59
CA ILE A 60 0.23 -7.06 -2.80
C ILE A 60 1.27 -7.63 -3.78
N HIS A 61 1.77 -8.81 -3.46
CA HIS A 61 2.62 -9.60 -4.32
C HIS A 61 1.77 -10.80 -4.72
N ARG A 62 1.49 -10.91 -6.01
CA ARG A 62 0.71 -12.02 -6.55
C ARG A 62 1.66 -13.14 -6.89
N GLU A 63 1.50 -14.29 -6.22
CA GLU A 63 2.39 -15.43 -6.47
C GLU A 63 2.20 -16.03 -7.88
N ILE A 64 0.98 -15.90 -8.43
CA ILE A 64 0.60 -16.55 -9.69
C ILE A 64 1.38 -16.04 -10.91
N ASP A 65 1.71 -14.75 -10.93
CA ASP A 65 2.39 -14.05 -12.03
C ASP A 65 3.65 -13.32 -11.54
N ALA A 66 4.04 -13.55 -10.28
CA ALA A 66 5.13 -12.86 -9.59
C ALA A 66 5.05 -11.32 -9.65
N SER A 67 3.85 -10.76 -9.88
CA SER A 67 3.67 -9.32 -10.05
C SER A 67 3.59 -8.61 -8.71
N LEU A 68 4.20 -7.43 -8.65
CA LEU A 68 4.24 -6.59 -7.46
C LEU A 68 3.40 -5.34 -7.69
N TYR A 69 2.33 -5.20 -6.91
CA TYR A 69 1.45 -4.04 -7.00
C TYR A 69 1.55 -3.19 -5.74
N SER A 70 1.66 -1.88 -5.91
CA SER A 70 1.67 -0.92 -4.81
C SER A 70 0.85 0.30 -5.20
N MET A 71 -0.25 0.56 -4.50
CA MET A 71 -1.07 1.74 -4.69
C MET A 71 -0.94 2.66 -3.48
N ILE A 72 -0.85 3.95 -3.72
CA ILE A 72 -0.77 5.01 -2.72
C ILE A 72 -1.87 6.04 -2.98
N TRP A 73 -2.55 6.48 -1.93
CA TRP A 73 -3.60 7.49 -2.07
C TRP A 73 -3.76 8.34 -0.82
N ASN A 74 -4.37 9.50 -0.99
CA ASN A 74 -4.91 10.34 0.06
C ASN A 74 -6.26 10.93 -0.41
N LYS A 75 -6.70 12.04 0.18
CA LYS A 75 -7.95 12.69 -0.22
C LYS A 75 -7.89 13.41 -1.58
N SER A 76 -6.69 13.68 -2.09
CA SER A 76 -6.47 14.57 -3.23
C SER A 76 -5.91 13.85 -4.45
N ASP A 77 -5.28 12.70 -4.26
CA ASP A 77 -4.49 12.03 -5.29
C ASP A 77 -4.46 10.51 -5.06
N THR A 78 -4.25 9.77 -6.14
CA THR A 78 -4.08 8.32 -6.17
C THR A 78 -3.07 7.96 -7.25
N LEU A 79 -2.07 7.16 -6.89
CA LEU A 79 -1.06 6.63 -7.79
C LEU A 79 -0.94 5.12 -7.57
N SER A 80 -0.85 4.38 -8.66
CA SER A 80 -0.51 2.97 -8.66
C SER A 80 0.85 2.78 -9.29
N VAL A 81 1.64 1.89 -8.70
CA VAL A 81 2.92 1.44 -9.23
C VAL A 81 2.85 -0.06 -9.36
N ASN A 82 3.01 -0.54 -10.59
CA ASN A 82 2.99 -1.94 -10.92
C ASN A 82 4.37 -2.34 -11.41
N LEU A 83 4.83 -3.50 -10.97
CA LEU A 83 6.02 -4.16 -11.46
C LEU A 83 5.57 -5.43 -12.16
N ASP A 84 5.54 -5.40 -13.49
CA ASP A 84 5.27 -6.57 -14.34
C ASP A 84 6.60 -7.23 -14.79
N ASP A 85 6.50 -8.43 -15.38
CA ASP A 85 7.59 -9.14 -16.04
C ASP A 85 8.88 -9.31 -15.23
N PHE A 86 8.81 -10.06 -14.12
CA PHE A 86 9.97 -10.39 -13.28
C PHE A 86 10.78 -9.17 -12.76
N GLY A 87 10.19 -7.97 -12.82
CA GLY A 87 10.73 -6.75 -12.24
C GLY A 87 11.40 -5.78 -13.19
N ILE A 88 11.07 -5.83 -14.48
CA ILE A 88 11.73 -5.05 -15.53
C ILE A 88 11.02 -3.71 -15.75
N THR A 89 9.69 -3.68 -15.79
CA THR A 89 8.95 -2.43 -16.05
C THR A 89 8.37 -1.88 -14.76
N THR A 90 8.55 -0.59 -14.54
CA THR A 90 7.84 0.16 -13.49
C THR A 90 6.92 1.14 -14.18
N GLU A 91 5.63 0.83 -14.24
CA GLU A 91 4.62 1.78 -14.71
C GLU A 91 4.02 2.50 -13.51
N ILE A 92 3.96 3.83 -13.58
CA ILE A 92 3.22 4.66 -12.62
C ILE A 92 1.99 5.19 -13.33
N THR A 93 0.82 4.82 -12.83
CA THR A 93 -0.46 5.23 -13.39
C THR A 93 -1.33 5.89 -12.32
N HIS A 94 -2.36 6.60 -12.75
CA HIS A 94 -3.45 7.04 -11.88
C HIS A 94 -4.60 6.02 -11.83
N GLU A 95 -4.43 4.87 -12.49
CA GLU A 95 -5.45 3.84 -12.50
C GLU A 95 -5.48 3.10 -11.16
N GLN A 96 -6.67 2.81 -10.69
CA GLN A 96 -6.89 2.14 -9.42
C GLN A 96 -6.60 0.63 -9.55
N THR A 97 -5.67 0.11 -8.74
CA THR A 97 -5.32 -1.33 -8.75
C THR A 97 -6.23 -2.17 -7.85
N PHE A 98 -6.61 -1.64 -6.69
CA PHE A 98 -7.45 -2.34 -5.71
C PHE A 98 -8.92 -1.92 -5.81
N THR A 99 -9.83 -2.63 -5.19
CA THR A 99 -11.28 -2.32 -5.29
C THR A 99 -11.63 -1.13 -4.40
N ASN A 100 -12.67 -0.36 -4.75
CA ASN A 100 -13.15 0.74 -3.91
C ASN A 100 -13.45 0.28 -2.47
N TYR A 101 -13.98 -0.94 -2.32
CA TYR A 101 -14.28 -1.50 -1.01
C TYR A 101 -13.03 -1.78 -0.18
N MET A 102 -11.98 -2.38 -0.77
CA MET A 102 -10.69 -2.56 -0.10
C MET A 102 -10.08 -1.23 0.33
N MET A 103 -10.09 -0.24 -0.56
CA MET A 103 -9.60 1.11 -0.27
C MET A 103 -10.36 1.74 0.89
N LYS A 104 -11.70 1.65 0.88
CA LYS A 104 -12.56 2.17 1.95
C LYS A 104 -12.18 1.58 3.30
N LEU A 105 -12.12 0.25 3.41
CA LEU A 105 -11.81 -0.41 4.68
C LEU A 105 -10.43 -0.02 5.23
N VAL A 106 -9.43 0.10 4.35
CA VAL A 106 -8.08 0.55 4.73
C VAL A 106 -8.07 2.04 5.13
N SER A 107 -8.80 2.88 4.40
CA SER A 107 -8.92 4.32 4.71
C SER A 107 -9.61 4.58 6.06
N GLU A 108 -10.64 3.79 6.37
CA GLU A 108 -11.33 3.80 7.67
C GLU A 108 -10.53 3.09 8.76
N TRP A 109 -9.47 2.34 8.38
CA TRP A 109 -8.71 1.47 9.26
C TRP A 109 -9.59 0.46 10.01
N ASN A 110 -10.61 -0.05 9.31
CA ASN A 110 -11.62 -0.96 9.84
C ASN A 110 -11.10 -2.40 9.86
N PHE A 111 -10.23 -2.68 10.83
CA PHE A 111 -9.57 -3.98 10.98
C PHE A 111 -10.55 -5.13 11.23
N GLU A 112 -11.62 -4.89 12.00
CA GLU A 112 -12.62 -5.91 12.30
C GLU A 112 -13.33 -6.39 11.03
N GLU A 113 -13.75 -5.46 10.17
CA GLU A 113 -14.41 -5.82 8.92
C GLU A 113 -13.44 -6.48 7.94
N ILE A 114 -12.19 -5.99 7.85
CA ILE A 114 -11.14 -6.65 7.07
C ILE A 114 -10.98 -8.12 7.49
N LYS A 115 -10.98 -8.41 8.79
CA LYS A 115 -10.85 -9.79 9.29
C LYS A 115 -12.07 -10.66 8.98
N LYS A 116 -13.29 -10.10 9.02
CA LYS A 116 -14.50 -10.84 8.59
C LYS A 116 -14.45 -11.17 7.10
N GLU A 117 -14.06 -10.21 6.28
CA GLU A 117 -13.91 -10.36 4.84
C GLU A 117 -12.84 -11.39 4.49
N GLU A 118 -11.71 -11.36 5.19
CA GLU A 118 -10.64 -12.35 5.08
C GLU A 118 -11.12 -13.78 5.35
N LEU A 119 -11.96 -13.96 6.38
CA LEU A 119 -12.52 -15.28 6.72
C LEU A 119 -13.58 -15.75 5.70
N LYS A 120 -14.36 -14.83 5.13
CA LYS A 120 -15.47 -15.15 4.23
C LYS A 120 -15.02 -15.38 2.79
N ASN A 121 -14.11 -14.53 2.30
CA ASN A 121 -13.74 -14.43 0.88
C ASN A 121 -12.27 -14.79 0.63
N GLY A 122 -11.47 -15.07 1.66
CA GLY A 122 -10.08 -15.48 1.50
C GLY A 122 -9.95 -16.77 0.69
N THR A 123 -9.26 -16.71 -0.44
CA THR A 123 -8.96 -17.89 -1.28
C THR A 123 -7.62 -18.52 -0.91
N LEU A 124 -7.43 -19.83 -1.06
CA LEU A 124 -6.13 -20.48 -0.88
C LEU A 124 -5.50 -20.86 -2.24
N PRO A 125 -4.20 -20.58 -2.47
CA PRO A 125 -3.34 -19.72 -1.66
C PRO A 125 -3.79 -18.27 -1.75
N SER A 126 -3.69 -17.53 -0.63
CA SER A 126 -4.05 -16.11 -0.62
C SER A 126 -2.79 -15.26 -0.68
N ASP A 127 -2.76 -14.32 -1.61
CA ASP A 127 -1.76 -13.26 -1.59
C ASP A 127 -1.86 -12.46 -0.28
N ILE A 128 -0.71 -12.20 0.34
CA ILE A 128 -0.63 -11.34 1.52
C ILE A 128 -0.67 -9.88 1.06
N ILE A 129 -1.61 -9.12 1.63
CA ILE A 129 -1.74 -7.69 1.42
C ILE A 129 -1.19 -6.95 2.63
N LEU A 130 -0.32 -5.97 2.38
CA LEU A 130 0.21 -5.04 3.36
C LEU A 130 -0.48 -3.68 3.22
N ALA A 131 -1.17 -3.24 4.26
CA ALA A 131 -1.66 -1.88 4.35
C ALA A 131 -0.78 -1.04 5.27
N THR A 132 -0.48 0.18 4.83
CA THR A 132 0.25 1.19 5.58
C THR A 132 -0.57 2.47 5.63
N ARG A 133 -0.67 3.09 6.80
CA ARG A 133 -1.24 4.43 7.00
C ARG A 133 -0.18 5.33 7.59
N ILE A 134 0.04 6.48 6.94
CA ILE A 134 0.99 7.52 7.35
C ILE A 134 0.17 8.76 7.70
N ILE A 135 0.16 9.14 8.97
CA ILE A 135 -0.58 10.30 9.46
C ILE A 135 0.41 11.44 9.65
N PHE A 136 0.26 12.51 8.89
CA PHE A 136 1.05 13.74 9.02
C PHE A 136 0.34 14.76 9.90
N ARG A 137 1.04 15.24 10.93
CA ARG A 137 0.58 16.33 11.80
C ARG A 137 1.76 17.21 12.17
N ASN A 138 1.67 18.50 11.89
CA ASN A 138 2.68 19.50 12.28
C ASN A 138 4.13 19.08 11.92
N ASN A 139 4.35 18.63 10.67
CA ASN A 139 5.64 18.13 10.15
C ASN A 139 6.19 16.86 10.83
N GLN A 140 5.45 16.25 11.75
CA GLN A 140 5.73 14.92 12.26
C GLN A 140 4.85 13.90 11.55
N TYR A 141 5.27 12.62 11.56
CA TYR A 141 4.49 11.53 11.03
C TYR A 141 4.42 10.34 11.97
N LYS A 142 3.28 9.64 11.92
CA LYS A 142 3.08 8.34 12.56
C LYS A 142 2.75 7.30 11.49
N ILE A 143 3.42 6.15 11.55
CA ILE A 143 3.19 5.03 10.64
C ILE A 143 2.49 3.91 11.40
N ASN A 144 1.34 3.49 10.87
CA ASN A 144 0.66 2.27 11.25
C ASN A 144 0.67 1.31 10.07
N CYS A 145 0.86 0.03 10.35
CA CYS A 145 0.78 -1.01 9.34
C CYS A 145 -0.15 -2.12 9.84
N LEU A 146 -0.75 -2.87 8.91
CA LEU A 146 -1.43 -4.13 9.16
C LEU A 146 -1.25 -5.04 7.93
N TYR A 147 -1.49 -6.34 8.11
CA TYR A 147 -1.50 -7.30 7.02
C TYR A 147 -2.76 -8.17 7.08
N PHE A 148 -3.20 -8.61 5.92
CA PHE A 148 -4.36 -9.49 5.75
C PHE A 148 -4.24 -10.24 4.43
N LYS A 149 -4.94 -11.36 4.31
CA LYS A 149 -5.06 -12.10 3.06
C LYS A 149 -6.04 -11.43 2.10
N ASN A 150 -5.79 -11.54 0.81
CA ASN A 150 -6.70 -11.04 -0.22
C ASN A 150 -8.12 -11.59 -0.02
N PHE A 151 -9.12 -10.70 -0.07
CA PHE A 151 -10.54 -10.98 0.18
C PHE A 151 -11.45 -10.49 -0.96
N PHE A 152 -10.91 -10.34 -2.18
CA PHE A 152 -11.68 -9.96 -3.36
C PHE A 152 -12.94 -10.81 -3.53
N ASN A 153 -14.08 -10.16 -3.76
CA ASN A 153 -15.36 -10.81 -4.00
C ASN A 153 -15.92 -10.34 -5.35
N ILE A 154 -16.08 -11.25 -6.31
CA ILE A 154 -16.49 -10.89 -7.68
C ILE A 154 -17.87 -10.23 -7.76
N GLU A 155 -18.82 -10.56 -6.87
CA GLU A 155 -20.17 -9.98 -6.92
C GLU A 155 -20.16 -8.50 -6.48
N ARG A 156 -19.33 -8.18 -5.48
CA ARG A 156 -19.18 -6.83 -4.93
C ARG A 156 -18.20 -5.97 -5.73
N ASP A 157 -17.07 -6.55 -6.12
CA ASP A 157 -15.86 -5.83 -6.52
C ASP A 157 -15.66 -5.75 -8.05
N ARG A 158 -16.60 -6.28 -8.85
CA ARG A 158 -16.49 -6.33 -10.33
C ARG A 158 -16.30 -4.96 -10.97
N TRP A 159 -16.93 -3.94 -10.41
CA TRP A 159 -16.91 -2.57 -10.92
C TRP A 159 -16.07 -1.77 -9.95
N LYS A 160 -14.82 -1.51 -10.34
CA LYS A 160 -13.79 -0.92 -9.47
C LYS A 160 -14.28 0.30 -8.72
#